data_AF-A0A9D8VKA9-F1
#
_entry.id   AF-A0A9D8VKA9-F1
#
_cell.length_a   1.000
_cell.length_b   1.000
_cell.length_c   1.000
_cell.angle_alpha   90.00
_cell.angle_beta   90.00
_cell.angle_gamma   90.00
#
_symmetry.space_group_name_H-M   'P 1'
#
loop_
_entity.id
_entity.type
_entity.pdbx_description
1 polymer ?
#
loop_
_entity_poly.entity_id
_entity_poly.type
_entity_poly.pdbx_seq_one_letter_code
_entity_poly.pdbx_strand_id
1 'polypeptide(L)'
;MQKRSDFYFRYPPNIGELDLATMVNMFRTRGEPRKAGPGQHFACAMSGHLLREAKSWFGLYYSQKTWDNLLTKGSEGFPLTDVELNVLGLVYVSEEEPPHREYVEKNSGVTEKLAYLIVNDLRQFGFLDEDDSGFLRIPPRGEKALHGIARRIYEKRFMPEMLKTFTPTEEPQIEQAQKEDREQTSLF
;
A
#
# COMPACT_ATOMS: atom_id res chain seq x y z
N MET A 1 -10.80 -9.26 -2.05
CA MET A 1 -10.48 -9.48 -3.49
C MET A 1 -9.24 -10.37 -3.65
N GLN A 2 -9.10 -11.19 -4.70
CA GLN A 2 -7.93 -12.08 -4.89
C GLN A 2 -6.77 -11.37 -5.60
N LYS A 3 -5.55 -11.43 -5.05
CA LYS A 3 -4.32 -10.94 -5.69
C LYS A 3 -4.00 -11.78 -6.94
N ARG A 4 -3.58 -11.11 -8.02
CA ARG A 4 -3.27 -11.73 -9.32
C ARG A 4 -1.76 -11.81 -9.59
N SER A 5 -0.98 -10.97 -8.92
CA SER A 5 0.47 -10.89 -9.12
C SER A 5 1.19 -10.75 -7.78
N ASP A 6 2.29 -11.49 -7.66
CA ASP A 6 3.27 -11.33 -6.57
C ASP A 6 4.50 -10.53 -7.02
N PHE A 7 4.53 -10.09 -8.29
CA PHE A 7 5.67 -9.41 -8.89
C PHE A 7 5.60 -7.91 -8.61
N TYR A 8 5.84 -7.50 -7.36
CA TYR A 8 5.91 -6.10 -6.90
C TYR A 8 6.81 -6.02 -5.64
N PHE A 9 7.16 -4.81 -5.18
CA PHE A 9 7.99 -4.66 -3.98
C PHE A 9 7.24 -5.11 -2.72
N ARG A 10 7.93 -5.80 -1.82
CA ARG A 10 7.39 -6.24 -0.53
C ARG A 10 8.38 -5.91 0.56
N TYR A 11 7.87 -5.49 1.71
CA TYR A 11 8.69 -5.42 2.91
C TYR A 11 9.07 -6.82 3.39
N PRO A 12 10.30 -7.02 3.92
CA PRO A 12 10.65 -8.24 4.61
C PRO A 12 9.67 -8.51 5.77
N PRO A 13 9.22 -9.76 6.00
CA PRO A 13 8.23 -10.07 7.04
C PRO A 13 8.64 -9.63 8.45
N ASN A 14 9.93 -9.66 8.75
CA ASN A 14 10.51 -9.31 10.05
C ASN A 14 10.96 -7.84 10.15
N ILE A 15 10.62 -6.98 9.18
CA ILE A 15 11.04 -5.57 9.21
C ILE A 15 10.63 -4.85 10.50
N GLY A 16 9.48 -5.22 11.08
CA GLY A 16 8.97 -4.61 12.31
C GLY A 16 9.78 -4.96 13.57
N GLU A 17 10.62 -5.99 13.50
CA GLU A 17 11.52 -6.40 14.60
C GLU A 17 12.80 -5.54 14.64
N LEU A 18 13.10 -4.82 13.56
CA LEU A 18 14.28 -3.96 13.49
C LEU A 18 14.12 -2.72 14.37
N ASP A 19 15.23 -2.21 14.87
CA ASP A 19 15.24 -0.93 15.56
C ASP A 19 14.95 0.23 14.59
N LEU A 20 14.49 1.35 15.14
CA LEU A 20 14.07 2.50 14.33
C LEU A 20 15.22 3.10 13.53
N ALA A 21 16.44 3.14 14.08
CA ALA A 21 17.59 3.74 13.40
C ALA A 21 17.99 2.89 12.17
N THR A 22 17.98 1.56 12.31
CA THR A 22 18.20 0.64 11.19
C THR A 22 17.14 0.82 10.11
N MET A 23 15.85 0.87 10.46
CA MET A 23 14.77 1.09 9.49
C MET A 23 14.92 2.43 8.76
N VAL A 24 15.16 3.53 9.49
CA VAL A 24 15.39 4.86 8.90
C VAL A 24 16.55 4.83 7.90
N ASN A 25 17.66 4.19 8.25
CA ASN A 25 18.79 4.06 7.34
C ASN A 25 18.45 3.24 6.08
N MET A 26 17.70 2.15 6.23
CA MET A 26 17.23 1.36 5.10
C MET A 26 16.28 2.13 4.18
N PHE A 27 15.37 2.95 4.75
CA PHE A 27 14.50 3.84 3.97
C PHE A 27 15.32 4.86 3.19
N ARG A 28 16.33 5.49 3.80
CA ARG A 28 17.17 6.49 3.12
C ARG A 28 18.00 5.91 1.98
N THR A 29 18.56 4.71 2.18
CA THR A 29 19.46 4.07 1.22
C THR A 29 18.75 3.16 0.21
N ARG A 30 17.41 3.14 0.22
CA ARG A 30 16.62 2.32 -0.71
C ARG A 30 16.88 2.74 -2.16
N GLY A 31 17.07 1.77 -3.04
CA GLY A 31 17.32 2.04 -4.45
C GLY A 31 18.69 2.66 -4.74
N GLU A 32 19.56 2.82 -3.75
CA GLU A 32 20.94 3.19 -4.01
C GLU A 32 21.71 2.02 -4.64
N PRO A 33 22.55 2.28 -5.66
CA PRO A 33 23.41 1.26 -6.22
C PRO A 33 24.51 0.90 -5.22
N ARG A 34 24.72 -0.40 -5.00
CA ARG A 34 25.79 -0.95 -4.17
C ARG A 34 26.68 -1.84 -5.00
N LYS A 35 28.00 -1.72 -4.80
CA LYS A 35 29.00 -2.58 -5.42
C LYS A 35 29.47 -3.63 -4.44
N ALA A 36 29.54 -4.87 -4.90
CA ALA A 36 30.03 -5.98 -4.09
C ALA A 36 31.55 -5.84 -3.89
N GLY A 37 32.03 -6.21 -2.71
CA GLY A 37 33.45 -6.23 -2.40
C GLY A 37 34.23 -7.18 -3.32
N PRO A 38 35.57 -7.10 -3.35
CA PRO A 38 36.40 -8.08 -4.05
C PRO A 38 36.06 -9.52 -3.61
N GLY A 39 35.88 -10.43 -4.56
CA GLY A 39 35.52 -11.84 -4.28
C GLY A 39 34.06 -12.08 -3.88
N GLN A 40 33.26 -11.03 -3.69
CA GLN A 40 31.86 -11.14 -3.29
C GLN A 40 30.91 -10.84 -4.46
N HIS A 41 29.68 -11.34 -4.34
CA HIS A 41 28.59 -11.09 -5.28
C HIS A 41 27.29 -10.90 -4.51
N PHE A 42 26.40 -10.06 -5.02
CA PHE A 42 25.02 -10.04 -4.58
C PHE A 42 24.22 -11.05 -5.41
N ALA A 43 23.29 -11.77 -4.79
CA ALA A 43 22.31 -12.56 -5.53
C ALA A 43 21.06 -11.72 -5.76
N CYS A 44 20.57 -11.66 -7.01
CA CYS A 44 19.33 -10.97 -7.32
C CYS A 44 18.13 -11.71 -6.71
N ALA A 45 17.36 -11.04 -5.85
CA ALA A 45 16.25 -11.64 -5.11
C ALA A 45 15.15 -12.24 -5.99
N MET A 46 14.96 -11.75 -7.22
CA MET A 46 13.97 -12.33 -8.16
C MET A 46 14.57 -13.35 -9.12
N SER A 47 15.76 -13.08 -9.65
CA SER A 47 16.29 -13.85 -10.79
C SER A 47 17.38 -14.85 -10.41
N GLY A 48 17.91 -14.78 -9.19
CA GLY A 48 19.02 -15.61 -8.72
C GLY A 48 20.39 -15.28 -9.33
N HIS A 49 20.47 -14.41 -10.34
CA HIS A 49 21.74 -14.04 -10.96
C HIS A 49 22.69 -13.37 -9.96
N LEU A 50 23.98 -13.70 -10.08
CA LEU A 50 25.05 -13.06 -9.34
C LEU A 50 25.39 -11.70 -9.97
N LEU A 51 25.52 -10.68 -9.12
CA LEU A 51 25.70 -9.29 -9.50
C LEU A 51 26.94 -8.72 -8.82
N ARG A 52 27.72 -7.95 -9.58
CA ARG A 52 28.79 -7.10 -9.04
C ARG A 52 28.28 -5.74 -8.56
N GLU A 53 27.18 -5.28 -9.12
CA GLU A 53 26.48 -4.05 -8.73
C GLU A 53 24.97 -4.30 -8.69
N ALA A 54 24.30 -3.85 -7.63
CA ALA A 54 22.87 -4.10 -7.42
C ALA A 54 22.20 -2.92 -6.72
N LYS A 55 20.90 -2.76 -6.94
CA LYS A 55 20.03 -1.87 -6.19
C LYS A 55 19.61 -2.54 -4.89
N SER A 56 19.71 -1.83 -3.76
CA SER A 56 19.33 -2.37 -2.45
C SER A 56 17.89 -2.03 -2.07
N TRP A 57 17.18 -2.98 -1.47
CA TRP A 57 15.83 -2.82 -0.91
C TRP A 57 15.74 -3.62 0.38
N PHE A 58 15.82 -2.95 1.54
CA PHE A 58 15.70 -3.57 2.87
C PHE A 58 16.48 -4.90 3.02
N GLY A 59 17.76 -4.89 2.62
CA GLY A 59 18.64 -6.06 2.69
C GLY A 59 18.56 -7.02 1.49
N LEU A 60 17.57 -6.87 0.61
CA LEU A 60 17.47 -7.57 -0.66
C LEU A 60 18.20 -6.79 -1.77
N TYR A 61 18.63 -7.51 -2.80
CA TYR A 61 19.39 -6.97 -3.92
C TYR A 61 18.73 -7.27 -5.25
N TYR A 62 18.70 -6.28 -6.14
CA TYR A 62 18.06 -6.38 -7.45
C TYR A 62 19.01 -5.88 -8.53
N SER A 63 18.99 -6.53 -9.70
CA SER A 63 19.61 -5.92 -10.88
C SER A 63 18.80 -4.68 -11.29
N GLN A 64 19.43 -3.74 -11.99
CA GLN A 64 18.74 -2.55 -12.50
C GLN A 64 17.49 -2.91 -13.31
N LYS A 65 17.61 -3.87 -14.23
CA LYS A 65 16.49 -4.37 -15.05
C LYS A 65 15.34 -4.90 -14.19
N THR A 66 15.62 -5.70 -13.17
CA THR A 66 14.58 -6.25 -12.29
C THR A 66 13.94 -5.15 -11.45
N TRP A 67 14.74 -4.22 -10.92
CA TRP A 67 14.25 -3.06 -10.18
C TRP A 67 13.25 -2.26 -11.02
N ASP A 68 13.64 -1.88 -12.23
CA ASP A 68 12.81 -1.10 -13.13
C ASP A 68 11.52 -1.83 -13.50
N ASN A 69 11.60 -3.15 -13.68
CA ASN A 69 10.43 -3.98 -13.94
C ASN A 69 9.48 -4.11 -12.72
N LEU A 70 9.97 -3.95 -11.50
CA LEU A 70 9.15 -3.98 -10.27
C LEU A 70 8.49 -2.63 -9.97
N LEU A 71 9.05 -1.53 -10.47
CA LEU A 71 8.49 -0.20 -10.26
C LEU A 71 7.05 -0.10 -10.79
N THR A 72 6.23 0.59 -10.01
CA THR A 72 4.83 0.79 -10.35
C THR A 72 4.69 1.95 -11.32
N LYS A 73 3.93 1.75 -12.41
CA LYS A 73 3.63 2.85 -13.32
C LYS A 73 2.83 3.93 -12.59
N GLY A 74 3.26 5.18 -12.68
CA GLY A 74 2.63 6.29 -11.98
C GLY A 74 3.18 6.59 -10.58
N SER A 75 4.14 5.80 -10.08
CA SER A 75 4.83 6.08 -8.81
C SER A 75 6.13 6.89 -8.97
N GLU A 76 6.45 7.34 -10.18
CA GLU A 76 7.66 8.15 -10.47
C GLU A 76 8.97 7.56 -9.94
N GLY A 77 9.09 6.23 -9.98
CA GLY A 77 10.29 5.53 -9.49
C GLY A 77 10.27 5.25 -7.99
N PHE A 78 9.23 5.65 -7.27
CA PHE A 78 9.01 5.24 -5.89
C PHE A 78 8.58 3.76 -5.82
N PRO A 79 9.27 2.90 -5.07
CA PRO A 79 8.86 1.52 -4.86
C PRO A 79 7.60 1.44 -3.98
N LEU A 80 6.47 1.05 -4.56
CA LEU A 80 5.21 0.85 -3.83
C LEU A 80 5.01 -0.62 -3.49
N THR A 81 4.56 -0.89 -2.26
CA THR A 81 4.15 -2.20 -1.76
C THR A 81 2.64 -2.26 -1.53
N ASP A 82 2.15 -3.39 -1.02
CA ASP A 82 0.75 -3.51 -0.61
C ASP A 82 0.41 -2.74 0.67
N VAL A 83 1.41 -2.31 1.44
CA VAL A 83 1.22 -1.41 2.58
C VAL A 83 0.92 0.01 2.11
N GLU A 84 1.68 0.55 1.15
CA GLU A 84 1.39 1.86 0.56
C GLU A 84 0.03 1.86 -0.15
N LEU A 85 -0.33 0.76 -0.83
CA LEU A 85 -1.69 0.62 -1.38
C LEU A 85 -2.75 0.80 -0.28
N ASN A 86 -2.57 0.15 0.87
CA ASN A 86 -3.53 0.22 1.97
C ASN A 86 -3.57 1.63 2.58
N VAL A 87 -2.41 2.26 2.81
CA VAL A 87 -2.33 3.63 3.37
C VAL A 87 -2.97 4.66 2.42
N LEU A 88 -2.58 4.66 1.15
CA LEU A 88 -3.16 5.56 0.15
C LEU A 88 -4.65 5.32 -0.03
N GLY A 89 -5.07 4.05 -0.05
CA GLY A 89 -6.46 3.69 -0.21
C GLY A 89 -7.34 4.10 0.98
N LEU A 90 -6.84 4.02 2.23
CA LEU A 90 -7.54 4.50 3.42
C LEU A 90 -7.84 6.00 3.33
N VAL A 91 -6.88 6.80 2.83
CA VAL A 91 -7.08 8.23 2.64
C VAL A 91 -8.03 8.50 1.47
N TYR A 92 -7.90 7.74 0.38
CA TYR A 92 -8.74 7.89 -0.81
C TYR A 92 -10.22 7.61 -0.58
N VAL A 93 -10.57 6.59 0.22
CA VAL A 93 -11.99 6.29 0.49
C VAL A 93 -12.65 7.26 1.46
N SER A 94 -11.86 8.06 2.16
CA SER A 94 -12.30 9.03 3.16
C SER A 94 -12.14 10.47 2.65
N GLU A 95 -12.38 10.70 1.34
CA GLU A 95 -12.18 12.02 0.73
C GLU A 95 -13.14 13.09 1.28
N GLU A 96 -14.39 12.71 1.62
CA GLU A 96 -15.40 13.62 2.19
C GLU A 96 -15.05 14.06 3.62
N GLU A 97 -14.53 13.13 4.42
CA GLU A 97 -14.05 13.36 5.79
C GLU A 97 -12.61 12.83 5.93
N PRO A 98 -11.60 13.66 5.58
CA PRO A 98 -10.19 13.28 5.61
C PRO A 98 -9.80 12.62 6.95
N PRO A 99 -9.13 11.46 6.94
CA PRO A 99 -8.79 10.77 8.17
C PRO A 99 -7.61 11.43 8.88
N HIS A 100 -7.63 11.43 10.20
CA HIS A 100 -6.46 11.82 10.98
C HIS A 100 -5.33 10.81 10.78
N ARG A 101 -4.08 11.30 10.75
CA ARG A 101 -2.88 10.49 10.54
C ARG A 101 -2.81 9.26 11.46
N GLU A 102 -3.13 9.44 12.73
CA GLU A 102 -3.11 8.36 13.72
C GLU A 102 -4.03 7.20 13.34
N TYR A 103 -5.19 7.48 12.75
CA TYR A 103 -6.11 6.45 12.26
C TYR A 103 -5.47 5.66 11.11
N VAL A 104 -4.86 6.35 10.15
CA VAL A 104 -4.22 5.72 8.99
C VAL A 104 -3.03 4.85 9.43
N GLU A 105 -2.21 5.34 10.35
CA GLU A 105 -1.06 4.59 10.87
C GLU A 105 -1.50 3.29 11.58
N LYS A 106 -2.52 3.37 12.45
CA LYS A 106 -3.08 2.20 13.16
C LYS A 106 -3.71 1.17 12.21
N ASN A 107 -4.30 1.61 11.12
CA ASN A 107 -4.99 0.75 10.14
C ASN A 107 -4.13 0.36 8.93
N SER A 108 -2.85 0.76 8.92
CA SER A 108 -1.91 0.46 7.83
C SER A 108 -1.60 -1.05 7.67
N GLY A 109 -1.78 -1.84 8.74
CA GLY A 109 -1.52 -3.27 8.76
C GLY A 109 -0.03 -3.63 8.95
N VAL A 110 0.75 -2.71 9.52
CA VAL A 110 2.14 -2.90 9.95
C VAL A 110 2.35 -2.31 11.35
N THR A 111 3.55 -2.45 11.92
CA THR A 111 3.89 -1.85 13.22
C THR A 111 3.82 -0.32 13.16
N GLU A 112 3.48 0.34 14.26
CA GLU A 112 3.38 1.81 14.35
C GLU A 112 4.66 2.52 13.87
N LYS A 113 5.83 1.99 14.25
CA LYS A 113 7.13 2.49 13.80
C LYS A 113 7.27 2.48 12.27
N LEU A 114 6.87 1.39 11.62
CA LEU A 114 6.95 1.29 10.17
C LEU A 114 5.87 2.15 9.49
N ALA A 115 4.66 2.17 10.04
CA ALA A 115 3.56 3.01 9.55
C ALA A 115 3.97 4.49 9.53
N TYR A 116 4.59 4.96 10.61
CA TYR A 116 5.12 6.32 10.72
C TYR A 116 6.13 6.66 9.61
N LEU A 117 7.07 5.75 9.34
CA LEU A 117 8.06 5.94 8.26
C LEU A 117 7.39 5.98 6.89
N ILE A 118 6.43 5.08 6.63
CA ILE A 118 5.70 5.00 5.37
C ILE A 118 4.90 6.27 5.12
N VAL A 119 4.11 6.74 6.10
CA VAL A 119 3.30 7.97 5.95
C VAL A 119 4.20 9.18 5.69
N ASN A 120 5.32 9.30 6.41
CA ASN A 120 6.27 10.39 6.18
C ASN A 120 6.89 10.35 4.78
N ASP A 121 7.26 9.16 4.30
CA ASP A 121 7.85 9.00 2.98
C ASP A 121 6.80 9.30 1.89
N LEU A 122 5.57 8.83 2.04
CA LEU A 122 4.47 9.17 1.12
C LEU A 122 4.20 10.68 1.06
N ARG A 123 4.27 11.38 2.20
CA ARG A 123 4.19 12.85 2.24
C ARG A 123 5.37 13.52 1.54
N GLN A 124 6.59 13.09 1.85
CA GLN A 124 7.81 13.66 1.27
C GLN A 124 7.82 13.56 -0.27
N PHE A 125 7.24 12.49 -0.82
CA PHE A 125 7.13 12.27 -2.26
C PHE A 125 5.84 12.83 -2.88
N GLY A 126 5.04 13.58 -2.12
CA GLY A 126 3.83 14.26 -2.59
C GLY A 126 2.69 13.30 -2.97
N PHE A 127 2.66 12.11 -2.39
CA PHE A 127 1.55 11.16 -2.53
C PHE A 127 0.47 11.35 -1.47
N LEU A 128 0.77 12.11 -0.41
CA LEU A 128 -0.15 12.52 0.64
C LEU A 128 0.15 13.97 1.02
N ASP A 129 -0.90 14.72 1.32
CA ASP A 129 -0.82 16.02 1.97
C ASP A 129 -1.33 15.87 3.41
N GLU A 130 -0.66 16.49 4.38
CA GLU A 130 -1.12 16.54 5.78
C GLU A 130 -1.23 18.01 6.15
N ASP A 131 -2.38 18.39 6.72
CA ASP A 131 -2.59 19.73 7.24
C ASP A 131 -1.98 19.93 8.64
N ASP A 132 -2.04 21.16 9.15
CA ASP A 132 -1.48 21.51 10.47
C ASP A 132 -2.20 20.80 11.62
N SER A 133 -3.38 20.24 11.39
CA SER A 133 -4.18 19.49 12.37
C SER A 133 -3.98 17.97 12.26
N GLY A 134 -3.11 17.49 11.36
CA GLY A 134 -2.79 16.08 11.20
C GLY A 134 -3.76 15.30 10.32
N PHE A 135 -4.65 15.95 9.57
CA PHE A 135 -5.56 15.28 8.64
C PHE A 135 -4.89 15.06 7.28
N LEU A 136 -5.06 13.86 6.73
CA LEU A 136 -4.42 13.44 5.49
C LEU A 136 -5.37 13.56 4.30
N ARG A 137 -4.88 14.12 3.19
CA ARG A 137 -5.56 14.15 1.89
C ARG A 137 -4.70 13.48 0.84
N ILE A 138 -5.34 12.90 -0.17
CA ILE A 138 -4.65 12.30 -1.31
C ILE A 138 -4.66 13.29 -2.48
N PRO A 139 -3.50 13.80 -2.93
CA PRO A 139 -3.44 14.61 -4.14
C PRO A 139 -3.57 13.72 -5.40
N PRO A 140 -3.82 14.31 -6.59
CA PRO A 140 -3.93 13.57 -7.86
C PRO A 140 -2.73 12.67 -8.18
N ARG A 141 -1.54 13.06 -7.70
CA ARG A 141 -0.31 12.26 -7.80
C ARG A 141 -0.41 10.99 -6.97
N GLY A 142 -0.91 11.09 -5.74
CA GLY A 142 -1.21 9.95 -4.86
C GLY A 142 -2.26 9.01 -5.46
N GLU A 143 -3.33 9.56 -6.02
CA GLU A 143 -4.38 8.76 -6.68
C GLU A 143 -3.83 7.96 -7.86
N LYS A 144 -3.00 8.59 -8.69
CA LYS A 144 -2.34 7.93 -9.82
C LYS A 144 -1.42 6.80 -9.35
N ALA A 145 -0.68 7.01 -8.28
CA ALA A 145 0.15 6.00 -7.65
C ALA A 145 -0.68 4.84 -7.09
N LEU A 146 -1.78 5.12 -6.37
CA LEU A 146 -2.73 4.15 -5.83
C LEU A 146 -3.32 3.26 -6.92
N HIS A 147 -3.85 3.87 -7.99
CA HIS A 147 -4.36 3.11 -9.13
C HIS A 147 -3.27 2.32 -9.85
N GLY A 148 -2.04 2.83 -9.89
CA GLY A 148 -0.88 2.12 -10.43
C GLY A 148 -0.60 0.82 -9.67
N ILE A 149 -0.50 0.89 -8.34
CA ILE A 149 -0.17 -0.28 -7.51
C ILE A 149 -1.34 -1.27 -7.46
N ALA A 150 -2.59 -0.77 -7.46
CA ALA A 150 -3.77 -1.62 -7.58
C ALA A 150 -3.77 -2.42 -8.89
N ARG A 151 -3.47 -1.78 -10.03
CA ARG A 151 -3.35 -2.48 -11.33
C ARG A 151 -2.21 -3.48 -11.31
N ARG A 152 -1.13 -3.19 -10.61
CA ARG A 152 0.02 -4.08 -10.50
C ARG A 152 -0.31 -5.37 -9.75
N ILE A 153 -1.03 -5.27 -8.63
CA ILE A 153 -1.33 -6.40 -7.74
C ILE A 153 -2.59 -7.17 -8.20
N TYR A 154 -3.60 -6.44 -8.68
CA TYR A 154 -4.95 -6.95 -8.90
C TYR A 154 -5.41 -6.87 -10.36
N GLU A 155 -4.62 -6.29 -11.27
CA GLU A 155 -4.98 -6.05 -12.68
C GLU A 155 -6.22 -5.15 -12.87
N LYS A 156 -6.64 -4.44 -11.82
CA LYS A 156 -7.78 -3.52 -11.83
C LYS A 156 -7.41 -2.17 -11.24
N ARG A 157 -8.22 -1.14 -11.52
CA ARG A 157 -8.14 0.12 -10.75
C ARG A 157 -8.48 -0.16 -9.29
N PHE A 158 -8.00 0.71 -8.41
CA PHE A 158 -8.31 0.62 -6.99
C PHE A 158 -9.82 0.60 -6.75
N MET A 159 -10.24 -0.26 -5.84
CA MET A 159 -11.60 -0.34 -5.31
C MET A 159 -11.50 -0.56 -3.79
N PRO A 160 -12.44 -0.06 -2.98
CA PRO A 160 -12.37 -0.16 -1.52
C PRO A 160 -12.18 -1.58 -0.98
N GLU A 161 -12.69 -2.61 -1.65
CA GLU A 161 -12.59 -4.02 -1.26
C GLU A 161 -11.17 -4.60 -1.41
N MET A 162 -10.23 -3.79 -1.90
CA MET A 162 -8.80 -4.09 -1.92
C MET A 162 -8.09 -3.73 -0.60
N LEU A 163 -8.73 -2.94 0.27
CA LEU A 163 -8.20 -2.57 1.58
C LEU A 163 -8.23 -3.76 2.54
N LYS A 164 -7.23 -3.83 3.42
CA LYS A 164 -7.15 -4.88 4.44
C LYS A 164 -8.25 -4.74 5.50
N THR A 165 -8.70 -3.51 5.73
CA THR A 165 -9.70 -3.15 6.74
C THR A 165 -11.12 -3.07 6.20
N PHE A 166 -11.33 -3.35 4.90
CA PHE A 166 -12.67 -3.28 4.32
C PHE A 166 -13.57 -4.38 4.90
N THR A 167 -14.55 -3.94 5.69
CA THR A 167 -15.74 -4.72 6.03
C THR A 167 -16.88 -4.23 5.14
N PRO A 168 -17.53 -5.09 4.33
CA PRO A 168 -18.74 -4.68 3.63
C PRO A 168 -19.75 -4.21 4.67
N THR A 169 -20.19 -2.95 4.56
CA THR A 169 -21.38 -2.52 5.29
C THR A 169 -22.53 -3.26 4.62
N GLU A 170 -23.03 -4.32 5.25
CA GLU A 170 -24.36 -4.82 4.91
C GLU A 170 -25.32 -3.71 5.32
N GLU A 171 -25.63 -2.80 4.39
CA GLU A 171 -26.87 -2.05 4.50
C GLU A 171 -27.97 -3.11 4.61
N PRO A 172 -28.76 -3.12 5.70
CA PRO A 172 -29.88 -4.05 5.77
C PRO A 172 -30.77 -3.74 4.57
N GLN A 173 -30.81 -4.66 3.61
CA GLN A 173 -31.85 -4.64 2.60
C GLN A 173 -33.15 -4.74 3.37
N ILE A 174 -33.85 -3.61 3.49
CA ILE A 174 -35.23 -3.61 3.96
C ILE A 174 -35.98 -4.40 2.89
N GLU A 175 -36.14 -5.69 3.10
CA GLU A 175 -37.11 -6.50 2.37
C GLU A 175 -38.44 -5.77 2.56
N GLN A 176 -38.89 -5.07 1.52
CA GLN A 176 -40.24 -4.58 1.46
C GLN A 176 -41.12 -5.83 1.51
N ALA A 177 -41.64 -6.13 2.69
CA ALA A 177 -42.65 -7.15 2.88
C ALA A 177 -43.77 -6.87 1.87
N GLN A 178 -43.90 -7.75 0.89
CA GLN A 178 -45.05 -7.73 -0.01
C GLN A 178 -46.28 -7.85 0.89
N LYS A 179 -47.08 -6.78 0.95
CA LYS A 179 -48.43 -6.86 1.51
C LYS A 179 -49.19 -7.86 0.64
N GLU A 180 -49.34 -9.09 1.13
CA GLU A 180 -50.47 -9.92 0.71
C GLU A 180 -51.72 -9.21 1.21
N ASP A 181 -52.47 -8.60 0.30
CA ASP A 181 -53.87 -8.22 0.51
C ASP A 181 -54.65 -9.51 0.80
N ARG A 182 -54.75 -9.87 2.08
CA ARG A 182 -55.74 -10.83 2.54
C ARG A 182 -56.95 -10.04 3.01
N GLU A 183 -57.99 -10.16 2.20
CA GLU A 183 -59.36 -9.69 2.40
C GLU A 183 -59.77 -9.74 3.88
N GLN A 184 -60.10 -8.56 4.43
CA GLN A 184 -60.84 -8.45 5.67
C GLN A 184 -62.23 -9.05 5.47
N THR A 185 -62.44 -10.27 5.98
CA THR A 185 -63.78 -10.77 6.29
C THR A 185 -64.29 -10.02 7.51
N SER A 186 -65.21 -9.08 7.26
CA SER A 186 -66.12 -8.50 8.24
C SER A 186 -66.91 -9.60 8.93
N LEU A 187 -66.82 -9.69 10.26
CA LEU A 187 -67.78 -10.38 11.11
C LEU A 187 -67.91 -9.65 12.46
N PHE A 188 -69.01 -8.91 12.57
CA PHE A 188 -69.72 -8.40 13.76
C PHE A 188 -69.07 -7.30 14.61
#